data_AF-A0A3D4TGH0-F1
#
_entry.id   AF-A0A3D4TGH0-F1
#
_cell.length_a   1.000
_cell.length_b   1.000
_cell.length_c   1.000
_cell.angle_alpha   90.00
_cell.angle_beta   90.00
_cell.angle_gamma   90.00
#
_symmetry.space_group_name_H-M   'P 1'
#
loop_
_entity.id
_entity.type
_entity.pdbx_description
1 polymer ?
#
loop_
_entity_poly.entity_id
_entity_poly.type
_entity_poly.pdbx_seq_one_letter_code
_entity_poly.pdbx_strand_id
1 'polypeptide(L)'
;MNVPNYQHLVPEDFNPNSRVWIYQSSRPFGISEALKIEGMLEDFTQNWKSHGHAVKGYGNLFLGQFVVLMADETAATVGGCSTDSSV
;
A
#
# COMPACT_ATOMS: atom_id res chain seq x y z
N MET A 1 20.81 9.29 13.43
CA MET A 1 20.45 8.63 12.15
C MET A 1 19.35 9.49 11.53
N ASN A 2 19.64 10.20 10.43
CA ASN A 2 18.62 10.99 9.74
C ASN A 2 17.74 10.04 8.94
N VAL A 3 16.53 9.79 9.43
CA VAL A 3 15.51 9.10 8.64
C VAL A 3 15.00 10.09 7.59
N PRO A 4 15.02 9.76 6.29
CA PRO A 4 14.43 10.61 5.26
C PRO A 4 12.98 10.94 5.63
N ASN A 5 12.56 12.19 5.43
CA ASN A 5 11.19 12.59 5.71
C ASN A 5 10.25 11.87 4.72
N TYR A 6 9.48 10.90 5.22
CA TYR A 6 8.52 10.10 4.46
C TYR A 6 7.07 10.57 4.65
N GLN A 7 6.80 11.54 5.52
CA GLN A 7 5.43 11.94 5.86
C GLN A 7 4.65 12.45 4.65
N HIS A 8 5.32 13.14 3.73
CA HIS A 8 4.73 13.60 2.47
C HIS A 8 4.30 12.46 1.52
N LEU A 9 4.75 11.22 1.76
CA LEU A 9 4.36 10.03 1.03
C LEU A 9 3.19 9.30 1.71
N VAL A 10 2.63 9.82 2.79
CA VAL A 10 1.49 9.20 3.49
C VAL A 10 0.26 10.07 3.27
N PRO A 11 -0.87 9.51 2.80
CA PRO A 11 -2.09 10.28 2.61
C PRO A 11 -2.63 10.79 3.95
N GLU A 12 -3.05 12.05 4.00
CA GLU A 12 -3.54 12.71 5.23
C GLU A 12 -5.02 12.40 5.54
N ASP A 13 -5.75 11.87 4.57
CA ASP A 13 -7.21 11.69 4.63
C ASP A 13 -7.65 10.26 5.02
N PHE A 14 -6.72 9.43 5.49
CA PHE A 14 -7.00 8.07 5.98
C PHE A 14 -7.32 8.06 7.48
N ASN A 15 -8.21 7.15 7.88
CA ASN A 15 -8.51 6.93 9.29
C ASN A 15 -7.25 6.53 10.09
N PRO A 16 -7.04 7.04 11.32
CA PRO A 16 -5.88 6.67 12.14
C PRO A 16 -5.81 5.18 12.52
N ASN A 17 -6.92 4.44 12.41
CA ASN A 17 -6.97 3.00 12.64
C ASN A 17 -6.81 2.17 11.35
N SER A 18 -6.43 2.80 10.23
CA SER A 18 -6.15 2.08 8.98
C SER A 18 -5.14 0.95 9.20
N ARG A 19 -5.39 -0.18 8.55
CA ARG A 19 -4.44 -1.30 8.53
C ARG A 19 -3.34 -1.01 7.53
N VAL A 20 -2.10 -1.35 7.91
CA VAL A 20 -0.90 -1.14 7.10
C VAL A 20 -0.13 -2.44 6.99
N TRP A 21 0.24 -2.81 5.77
CA TRP A 21 1.14 -3.91 5.46
C TRP A 21 2.43 -3.36 4.86
N ILE A 22 3.57 -3.88 5.31
CA ILE A 22 4.89 -3.48 4.83
C ILE A 22 5.62 -4.73 4.40
N TYR A 23 5.95 -4.80 3.12
CA TYR A 23 6.72 -5.88 2.52
C TYR A 23 8.09 -5.36 2.14
N GLN A 24 9.12 -5.97 2.70
CA GLN A 24 10.51 -5.59 2.43
C GLN A 24 11.11 -6.49 1.35
N SER A 25 11.68 -5.89 0.33
CA SER A 25 12.54 -6.60 -0.63
C SER A 25 13.93 -6.89 -0.04
N SER A 26 14.56 -7.99 -0.46
CA SER A 26 15.94 -8.34 -0.07
C SER A 26 16.99 -7.34 -0.56
N ARG A 27 16.65 -6.49 -1.54
CA ARG A 27 17.47 -5.38 -2.05
C ARG A 27 16.60 -4.19 -2.47
N PRO A 28 17.17 -2.99 -2.61
CA PRO A 28 16.51 -1.89 -3.30
C PRO A 28 16.16 -2.25 -4.75
N PHE A 29 15.03 -1.74 -5.21
CA PHE A 29 14.56 -1.84 -6.59
C PHE A 29 15.30 -0.84 -7.49
N GLY A 30 15.58 -1.25 -8.73
CA GLY A 30 16.03 -0.33 -9.76
C GLY A 30 14.89 0.58 -10.24
N ILE A 31 15.21 1.66 -10.94
CA ILE A 31 14.23 2.66 -11.41
C ILE A 31 13.12 2.00 -12.23
N SER A 32 13.46 1.13 -13.19
CA SER A 32 12.45 0.45 -14.02
C SER A 32 11.57 -0.53 -13.22
N GLU A 33 12.11 -1.14 -12.17
CA GLU A 33 11.34 -2.00 -11.27
C GLU A 33 10.38 -1.17 -10.42
N ALA A 34 10.87 -0.05 -9.88
CA ALA A 34 10.08 0.89 -9.10
C ALA A 34 8.88 1.44 -9.89
N LEU A 35 9.10 1.93 -11.11
CA LEU A 35 8.01 2.42 -11.98
C LEU A 35 6.96 1.35 -12.28
N LYS A 36 7.40 0.10 -12.47
CA LYS A 36 6.47 -1.01 -12.67
C LYS A 36 5.68 -1.31 -11.39
N ILE A 37 6.34 -1.30 -10.23
CA ILE A 37 5.70 -1.51 -8.93
C ILE A 37 4.66 -0.43 -8.65
N GLU A 38 4.98 0.84 -8.91
CA GLU A 38 4.03 1.95 -8.75
C GLU A 38 2.75 1.72 -9.56
N GLY A 39 2.87 1.37 -10.85
CA GLY A 39 1.70 1.05 -11.68
C GLY A 39 0.90 -0.15 -11.15
N MET A 40 1.58 -1.21 -10.69
CA MET A 40 0.91 -2.38 -10.09
C MET A 40 0.17 -2.03 -8.79
N LEU A 41 0.73 -1.13 -7.97
CA LEU A 41 0.10 -0.67 -6.73
C LEU A 41 -1.10 0.24 -7.00
N GLU A 42 -1.00 1.11 -7.99
CA GLU A 42 -2.13 1.94 -8.45
C GLU A 42 -3.28 1.06 -8.95
N ASP A 43 -2.99 0.13 -9.87
CA ASP A 43 -3.99 -0.80 -10.41
C ASP A 43 -4.63 -1.64 -9.29
N PHE A 44 -3.83 -2.16 -8.35
CA PHE A 44 -4.34 -2.94 -7.22
C PHE A 44 -5.29 -2.11 -6.35
N THR A 45 -4.87 -0.92 -5.92
CA THR A 45 -5.65 -0.09 -4.98
C THR A 45 -6.93 0.44 -5.60
N GLN A 46 -6.94 0.77 -6.90
CA GLN A 46 -8.16 1.16 -7.62
C GLN A 46 -9.19 0.04 -7.72
N ASN A 47 -8.73 -1.22 -7.76
CA ASN A 47 -9.57 -2.39 -7.91
C ASN A 47 -9.79 -3.17 -6.61
N TRP A 48 -9.25 -2.70 -5.50
CA TRP A 48 -9.28 -3.42 -4.24
C TRP A 48 -10.70 -3.47 -3.67
N LYS A 49 -11.23 -4.68 -3.54
CA LYS A 49 -12.55 -4.94 -2.95
C LYS A 49 -12.46 -5.95 -1.82
N SER A 50 -13.28 -5.75 -0.80
CA SER A 50 -13.51 -6.75 0.25
C SER A 50 -15.00 -7.01 0.38
N HIS A 51 -15.40 -8.29 0.35
CA HIS A 51 -16.81 -8.70 0.33
C HIS A 51 -17.66 -7.94 -0.71
N GLY A 52 -17.09 -7.68 -1.89
CA GLY A 52 -17.75 -6.95 -2.99
C GLY A 52 -17.76 -5.43 -2.87
N HIS A 53 -17.33 -4.87 -1.74
CA HIS A 53 -17.30 -3.43 -1.49
C HIS A 53 -15.90 -2.86 -1.78
N ALA A 54 -15.84 -1.66 -2.35
CA ALA A 54 -14.58 -0.98 -2.59
C ALA A 54 -13.88 -0.65 -1.26
N VAL A 55 -12.58 -0.95 -1.19
CA VAL A 55 -11.72 -0.58 -0.08
C VAL A 55 -11.07 0.75 -0.43
N LYS A 56 -11.05 1.71 0.51
CA LYS A 56 -10.22 2.90 0.36
C LYS A 56 -8.76 2.48 0.59
N GLY A 57 -8.09 2.15 -0.51
CA GLY A 57 -6.73 1.62 -0.52
C GLY A 57 -5.69 2.68 -0.89
N TYR A 58 -4.48 2.51 -0.38
CA TYR A 58 -3.28 3.25 -0.79
C TYR A 58 -2.10 2.28 -0.90
N GLY A 59 -1.24 2.52 -1.89
CA GLY A 59 -0.09 1.68 -2.19
C GLY A 59 1.05 2.53 -2.70
N ASN A 60 2.24 2.39 -2.11
CA ASN A 60 3.43 3.11 -2.58
C ASN A 60 4.72 2.34 -2.27
N LEU A 61 5.79 2.67 -2.98
CA LEU A 61 7.13 2.17 -2.77
C LEU A 61 7.96 3.17 -1.95
N PHE A 62 8.21 2.83 -0.69
CA PHE A 62 9.00 3.65 0.22
C PHE A 62 10.48 3.29 0.12
N LEU A 63 11.31 4.34 0.06
CA LEU A 63 12.77 4.25 0.07
C LEU A 63 13.34 3.30 -1.00
N GLY A 64 12.60 3.08 -2.09
CA GLY A 64 12.96 2.16 -3.15
C GLY A 64 13.07 0.68 -2.72
N GLN A 65 12.52 0.27 -1.57
CA GLN A 65 12.70 -1.10 -1.05
C GLN A 65 11.47 -1.68 -0.33
N PHE A 66 10.62 -0.82 0.24
CA PHE A 66 9.48 -1.23 1.05
C PHE A 66 8.19 -0.97 0.28
N VAL A 67 7.50 -2.03 -0.12
CA VAL A 67 6.14 -1.92 -0.62
C VAL A 67 5.22 -1.75 0.57
N VAL A 68 4.50 -0.63 0.60
CA VAL A 68 3.54 -0.32 1.66
C VAL A 68 2.14 -0.31 1.07
N LEU A 69 1.25 -1.07 1.67
CA LEU A 69 -0.19 -1.05 1.41
C LEU A 69 -0.92 -0.57 2.65
N MET A 70 -1.93 0.26 2.46
CA MET A 70 -2.78 0.77 3.52
C MET A 70 -4.25 0.64 3.12
N ALA A 71 -5.08 0.20 4.06
CA ALA A 71 -6.53 0.14 3.89
C ALA A 71 -7.22 0.96 4.97
N ASP A 72 -8.05 1.91 4.56
CA ASP A 72 -9.05 2.52 5.42
C ASP A 72 -10.32 1.68 5.41
N GLU A 73 -10.66 1.17 6.58
CA GLU A 73 -11.67 0.15 6.77
C GLU A 73 -12.97 0.68 7.36
N THR A 74 -13.11 2.00 7.45
CA THR A 74 -14.35 2.61 7.96
C THR A 74 -15.56 2.25 7.09
N ALA A 75 -15.35 1.97 5.80
CA ALA A 75 -16.39 1.61 4.84
C ALA A 75 -16.42 0.11 4.50
N ALA A 76 -15.28 -0.58 4.53
CA ALA A 76 -15.17 -1.99 4.20
C ALA A 76 -14.06 -2.64 5.03
N THR A 77 -14.40 -3.61 5.87
CA THR A 77 -13.41 -4.39 6.62
C THR A 77 -12.70 -5.36 5.70
N VAL A 78 -11.38 -5.25 5.60
CA VAL A 78 -10.49 -6.18 4.92
C VAL A 78 -10.29 -7.41 5.81
N GLY A 79 -10.78 -8.57 5.37
CA GLY A 79 -10.51 -9.87 6.00
C GLY A 79 -9.21 -10.51 5.47
N GLY A 80 -8.76 -11.59 6.12
CA GLY A 80 -7.54 -12.32 5.74
C GLY A 80 -7.50 -12.78 4.29
N CYS A 81 -8.61 -13.30 3.74
CA CYS A 81 -8.70 -13.69 2.32
C CYS A 81 -8.71 -12.51 1.34
N SER A 82 -9.11 -11.30 1.76
CA SER A 82 -9.00 -10.11 0.90
C SER A 82 -7.60 -9.47 0.94
N THR A 83 -6.76 -9.85 1.92
CA THR A 83 -5.31 -9.62 1.90
C THR A 83 -4.59 -10.67 1.05
N ASP A 84 -5.11 -11.90 0.94
CA ASP A 84 -4.55 -12.94 0.04
C ASP A 84 -4.55 -12.53 -1.44
N SER A 85 -5.33 -11.51 -1.84
CA SER A 85 -5.26 -10.95 -3.20
C SER A 85 -4.09 -10.01 -3.42
N SER A 86 -3.39 -9.60 -2.36
CA SER A 86 -2.21 -8.72 -2.43
C SER A 86 -0.89 -9.50 -2.38
N VAL A 87 -0.92 -10.83 -2.36
CA VAL A 87 0.24 -11.74 -2.34
C VAL A 87 0.24 -12.71 -3.51
#